data_AF-A0A6I6CBX7-F1
#
_entry.id   AF-A0A6I6CBX7-F1
#
_cell.length_a   1.000
_cell.length_b   1.000
_cell.length_c   1.000
_cell.angle_alpha   90.00
_cell.angle_beta   90.00
_cell.angle_gamma   90.00
#
_symmetry.space_group_name_H-M   'P 1'
#
loop_
_entity.id
_entity.type
_entity.pdbx_description
1 polymer ?
#
loop_
_entity_poly.entity_id
_entity_poly.type
_entity_poly.pdbx_seq_one_letter_code
_entity_poly.pdbx_strand_id
1 'polypeptide(L)'
;MSQSKNITELKTYNAWQKGGVNVNKGAKALYVLSPLPMCKEHGIASKCGSNKCVDTYMKYKKQPLFDAKQTNLKEEEINKIVEENFQNKIKNPEFNYLVEYLQSIKPFALNYSLSEKGEAGYTDGKKINISVDSDPDLKNQTLLHEFGHIYLEHNTDNLGYEGHIRGVKETQAEMFAWVSEKM
;
A
#
# COMPACT_ATOMS: atom_id res chain seq x y z
N MET A 1 -10.69 1.78 -0.21
CA MET A 1 -10.86 3.12 0.40
C MET A 1 -12.30 3.65 0.25
N SER A 2 -13.32 2.94 0.76
CA SER A 2 -14.74 3.34 0.57
C SER A 2 -15.32 4.18 1.72
N GLN A 3 -14.68 4.21 2.89
CA GLN A 3 -15.29 4.75 4.13
C GLN A 3 -14.76 6.13 4.55
N SER A 4 -13.64 6.60 4.02
CA SER A 4 -13.15 7.99 4.15
C SER A 4 -12.11 8.28 3.07
N LYS A 5 -12.13 9.49 2.51
CA LYS A 5 -11.21 9.92 1.43
C LYS A 5 -9.88 10.49 1.95
N ASN A 6 -9.86 11.00 3.19
CA ASN A 6 -8.71 11.69 3.77
C ASN A 6 -8.36 11.11 5.14
N ILE A 7 -7.63 9.99 5.13
CA ILE A 7 -7.17 9.29 6.33
C ILE A 7 -5.75 9.76 6.67
N THR A 8 -5.52 10.12 7.93
CA THR A 8 -4.25 10.62 8.45
C THR A 8 -3.48 9.49 9.14
N GLU A 9 -4.10 8.86 10.13
CA GLU A 9 -3.54 7.75 10.88
C GLU A 9 -4.66 6.99 11.55
N LEU A 10 -4.72 5.67 11.35
CA LEU A 10 -5.76 4.82 11.93
C LEU A 10 -5.21 3.98 13.07
N LYS A 11 -5.82 4.12 14.25
CA LYS A 11 -5.54 3.23 15.38
C LYS A 11 -6.83 2.76 16.03
N THR A 12 -6.72 1.63 16.73
CA THR A 12 -7.81 1.18 17.61
C THR A 12 -7.96 2.16 18.78
N TYR A 13 -9.16 2.24 19.36
CA TYR A 13 -9.42 3.08 20.54
C TYR A 13 -8.37 2.88 21.66
N ASN A 14 -8.07 1.63 21.99
CA ASN A 14 -7.09 1.31 23.03
C ASN A 14 -5.66 1.73 22.67
N ALA A 15 -5.31 1.71 21.39
CA ALA A 15 -3.99 2.14 20.94
C ALA A 15 -3.83 3.67 21.07
N TRP A 16 -4.88 4.44 20.77
CA TRP A 16 -4.90 5.88 21.05
C TRP A 16 -4.78 6.16 22.56
N GLN A 17 -5.57 5.47 23.38
CA GLN A 17 -5.53 5.66 24.83
C GLN A 17 -4.16 5.34 25.46
N LYS A 18 -3.47 4.29 24.97
CA LYS A 18 -2.11 3.98 25.41
C LYS A 18 -1.12 5.11 25.12
N GLY A 19 -1.35 5.88 24.07
CA GLY A 19 -0.58 7.08 23.74
C GLY A 19 -1.06 8.35 24.44
N GLY A 20 -2.00 8.26 25.39
CA GLY A 20 -2.58 9.42 26.08
C GLY A 20 -3.58 10.22 25.25
N VAL A 21 -3.98 9.72 24.08
CA VAL A 21 -4.89 10.38 23.15
C VAL A 21 -6.31 9.82 23.30
N ASN A 22 -7.29 10.70 23.39
CA ASN A 22 -8.69 10.32 23.53
C ASN A 22 -9.46 10.54 22.23
N VAL A 23 -10.22 9.53 21.82
CA VAL A 23 -11.17 9.65 20.71
C VAL A 23 -12.35 10.53 21.16
N ASN A 24 -12.75 11.48 20.31
CA ASN A 24 -13.84 12.41 20.60
C ASN A 24 -15.17 11.67 20.80
N LYS A 25 -15.96 12.16 21.76
CA LYS A 25 -17.28 11.59 22.05
C LYS A 25 -18.18 11.66 20.81
N GLY A 26 -18.76 10.53 20.42
CA GLY A 26 -19.65 10.44 19.25
C GLY A 26 -18.94 10.17 17.92
N ALA A 27 -17.61 10.03 17.89
CA ALA A 27 -16.88 9.65 16.69
C ALA A 27 -17.32 8.25 16.19
N LYS A 28 -17.53 8.14 14.87
CA LYS A 28 -17.88 6.88 14.22
C LYS A 28 -16.63 6.12 13.78
N ALA A 29 -16.54 4.85 14.15
CA ALA A 29 -15.42 3.99 13.80
C ALA A 29 -15.46 3.59 12.32
N LEU A 30 -14.28 3.52 11.72
CA LEU A 30 -14.02 2.79 10.49
C LEU A 30 -13.79 1.31 10.85
N TYR A 31 -14.27 0.40 10.01
CA TYR A 31 -14.16 -1.03 10.31
C TYR A 31 -13.32 -1.75 9.28
N VAL A 32 -12.32 -2.48 9.77
CA VAL A 32 -11.49 -3.38 8.97
C VAL A 32 -11.67 -4.81 9.41
N LEU A 33 -11.51 -5.75 8.49
CA LEU A 33 -11.40 -7.16 8.82
C LEU A 33 -9.93 -7.46 9.12
N SER A 34 -9.62 -7.67 10.39
CA SER A 34 -8.27 -8.01 10.83
C SER A 34 -8.10 -9.53 10.82
N PRO A 35 -7.09 -10.06 10.11
CA PRO A 35 -6.79 -11.48 10.13
C PRO A 35 -6.36 -11.89 11.54
N LEU A 36 -6.96 -12.95 12.04
CA LEU A 36 -6.69 -13.52 13.34
C LEU A 36 -6.32 -14.99 13.11
N PRO A 37 -5.02 -15.32 13.04
CA PRO A 37 -4.60 -16.70 12.92
C PRO A 37 -5.03 -17.44 14.17
N MET A 38 -5.78 -18.53 13.98
CA MET A 38 -6.31 -19.37 15.03
C MET A 38 -5.60 -20.72 15.05
N CYS A 39 -5.48 -21.29 16.23
CA CYS A 39 -5.12 -22.66 16.51
C CYS A 39 -6.36 -23.37 17.06
N LYS A 40 -6.65 -24.59 16.61
CA LYS A 40 -7.77 -25.37 17.17
C LYS A 40 -7.61 -25.65 18.67
N GLU A 41 -6.37 -25.88 19.12
CA GLU A 41 -6.07 -26.25 20.51
C GLU A 41 -6.04 -25.04 21.46
N HIS A 42 -5.48 -23.91 21.01
CA HIS A 42 -5.16 -22.77 21.88
C HIS A 42 -5.92 -21.47 21.55
N GLY A 43 -6.83 -21.52 20.56
CA GLY A 43 -7.59 -20.34 20.13
C GLY A 43 -6.74 -19.43 19.26
N ILE A 44 -6.13 -18.37 19.80
CA ILE A 44 -5.32 -17.45 18.97
C ILE A 44 -3.92 -18.03 18.81
N ALA A 45 -3.45 -18.19 17.57
CA ALA A 45 -2.19 -18.86 17.25
C ALA A 45 -0.97 -18.22 17.92
N SER A 46 -0.99 -16.91 18.17
CA SER A 46 0.10 -16.21 18.90
C SER A 46 0.25 -16.63 20.37
N LYS A 47 -0.69 -17.42 20.91
CA LYS A 47 -0.64 -17.99 22.26
C LYS A 47 -0.10 -19.42 22.29
N CYS A 48 0.13 -20.05 21.15
CA CYS A 48 0.91 -21.29 21.07
C CYS A 48 2.40 -20.95 21.31
N GLY A 49 2.81 -20.80 22.57
CA GLY A 49 4.25 -20.74 22.88
C GLY A 49 4.92 -22.06 22.50
N SER A 50 6.10 -22.00 21.85
CA SER A 50 7.05 -23.07 21.45
C SER A 50 6.55 -24.35 20.76
N ASN A 51 5.30 -24.77 20.96
CA ASN A 51 4.65 -25.84 20.23
C ASN A 51 4.07 -25.24 18.95
N LYS A 52 4.66 -25.59 17.80
CA LYS A 52 4.10 -25.23 16.50
C LYS A 52 2.70 -25.84 16.41
N CYS A 53 1.67 -25.01 16.39
CA CYS A 53 0.31 -25.50 16.23
C CYS A 53 0.22 -26.25 14.88
N VAL A 54 -0.20 -27.52 14.90
CA VAL A 54 -0.25 -28.36 13.69
C VAL A 54 -1.45 -27.99 12.82
N ASP A 55 -2.57 -27.62 13.47
CA ASP A 55 -3.82 -27.23 12.82
C ASP A 55 -4.12 -25.73 13.03
N THR A 56 -3.64 -24.91 12.10
CA THR A 56 -3.96 -23.47 12.05
C THR A 56 -5.01 -23.15 11.01
N TYR A 57 -5.89 -22.21 11.32
CA TYR A 57 -6.90 -21.69 10.39
C TYR A 57 -7.11 -20.19 10.60
N MET A 58 -7.58 -19.48 9.57
CA MET A 58 -7.73 -18.03 9.64
C MET A 58 -9.17 -17.68 10.03
N LYS A 59 -9.33 -16.82 11.06
CA LYS A 59 -10.57 -16.08 11.28
C LYS A 59 -10.34 -14.61 10.95
N TYR A 60 -11.41 -13.89 10.66
CA TYR A 60 -11.36 -12.45 10.49
C TYR A 60 -12.22 -11.79 11.57
N LYS A 61 -11.64 -10.84 12.30
CA LYS A 61 -12.37 -10.06 13.30
C LYS A 61 -12.62 -8.67 12.75
N LYS A 62 -13.86 -8.20 12.87
CA LYS A 62 -14.21 -6.80 12.61
C LYS A 62 -13.61 -5.91 13.70
N GLN A 63 -12.65 -5.07 13.31
CA GLN A 63 -11.90 -4.23 14.24
C GLN A 63 -12.23 -2.75 14.01
N PRO A 64 -12.65 -2.01 15.04
CA PRO A 64 -12.90 -0.57 14.94
C PRO A 64 -11.58 0.21 14.97
N LEU A 65 -11.44 1.14 14.04
CA LEU A 65 -10.34 2.08 13.92
C LEU A 65 -10.89 3.51 13.91
N PHE A 66 -10.09 4.43 14.43
CA PHE A 66 -10.39 5.86 14.50
C PHE A 66 -9.21 6.64 13.93
N ASP A 67 -9.53 7.64 13.11
CA ASP A 67 -8.55 8.54 12.53
C ASP A 67 -8.04 9.55 13.57
N ALA A 68 -6.81 10.03 13.42
CA ALA A 68 -6.24 11.10 14.25
C ALA A 68 -7.16 12.34 14.33
N LYS A 69 -7.84 12.71 13.23
CA LYS A 69 -8.80 13.84 13.20
C LYS A 69 -10.06 13.62 14.04
N GLN A 70 -10.30 12.39 14.48
CA GLN A 70 -11.41 12.04 15.37
C GLN A 70 -11.01 12.03 16.85
N THR A 71 -9.81 12.51 17.18
CA THR A 71 -9.28 12.55 18.53
C THR A 71 -9.20 13.97 19.07
N ASN A 72 -8.76 14.11 20.32
CA ASN A 72 -8.48 15.38 20.98
C ASN A 72 -7.12 15.99 20.62
N LEU A 73 -6.40 15.42 19.64
CA LEU A 73 -5.15 16.01 19.13
C LEU A 73 -5.42 17.39 18.53
N LYS A 74 -4.50 18.33 18.76
CA LYS A 74 -4.51 19.64 18.10
C LYS A 74 -4.13 19.49 16.64
N GLU A 75 -4.54 20.46 15.82
CA GLU A 75 -4.23 20.49 14.39
C GLU A 75 -2.72 20.44 14.11
N GLU A 76 -1.91 21.14 14.92
CA GLU A 76 -0.45 21.12 14.85
C GLU A 76 0.13 19.71 15.08
N GLU A 77 -0.44 18.94 16.02
CA GLU A 77 0.00 17.57 16.32
C GLU A 77 -0.42 16.61 15.21
N ILE A 78 -1.61 16.81 14.63
CA ILE A 78 -2.07 16.06 13.46
C ILE A 78 -1.17 16.35 12.26
N ASN A 79 -0.83 17.62 12.01
CA ASN A 79 0.07 18.02 10.93
C ASN A 79 1.47 17.42 11.14
N LYS A 80 1.97 17.38 12.37
CA LYS A 80 3.21 16.70 12.69
C LYS A 80 3.14 15.19 12.43
N ILE A 81 2.03 14.53 12.74
CA ILE A 81 1.82 13.11 12.38
C ILE A 81 1.81 12.93 10.86
N VAL A 82 1.16 13.83 10.11
CA VAL A 82 1.17 13.81 8.64
C VAL A 82 2.59 13.99 8.12
N GLU A 83 3.34 14.97 8.62
CA GLU A 83 4.72 15.26 8.22
C GLU A 83 5.67 14.13 8.60
N GLU A 84 5.59 13.59 9.81
CA GLU A 84 6.40 12.45 10.25
C GLU A 84 6.06 11.19 9.46
N ASN A 85 4.77 10.93 9.22
CA ASN A 85 4.36 9.86 8.32
C ASN A 85 4.92 10.10 6.92
N PHE A 86 4.86 11.32 6.39
CA PHE A 86 5.39 11.68 5.09
C PHE A 86 6.92 11.56 5.01
N GLN A 87 7.67 11.98 6.04
CA GLN A 87 9.13 11.92 6.09
C GLN A 87 9.66 10.50 6.31
N ASN A 88 9.01 9.72 7.19
CA ASN A 88 9.31 8.28 7.36
C ASN A 88 8.99 7.48 6.09
N LYS A 89 8.02 7.97 5.30
CA LYS A 89 7.64 7.45 3.99
C LYS A 89 8.61 7.82 2.85
N ILE A 90 9.46 8.83 3.02
CA ILE A 90 10.43 9.31 2.01
C ILE A 90 11.81 8.66 2.16
N LYS A 91 12.16 8.14 3.34
CA LYS A 91 13.42 7.43 3.53
C LYS A 91 13.28 5.94 3.22
N ASN A 92 13.21 5.60 1.93
CA ASN A 92 13.41 4.22 1.48
C ASN A 92 14.66 4.13 0.57
N PRO A 93 15.86 3.93 1.13
CA PRO A 93 17.09 3.73 0.36
C PRO A 93 16.97 2.56 -0.64
N GLU A 94 16.14 1.55 -0.33
CA GLU A 94 15.92 0.37 -1.17
C GLU A 94 15.13 0.72 -2.44
N PHE A 95 14.27 1.74 -2.40
CA PHE A 95 13.56 2.23 -3.58
C PHE A 95 14.54 2.73 -4.65
N ASN A 96 15.58 3.48 -4.24
CA ASN A 96 16.58 3.99 -5.17
C ASN A 96 17.40 2.86 -5.80
N TYR A 97 17.82 1.87 -5.00
CA TYR A 97 18.51 0.69 -5.54
C TYR A 97 17.66 -0.11 -6.53
N LEU A 98 16.36 -0.25 -6.25
CA LEU A 98 15.42 -0.88 -7.17
C LEU A 98 15.32 -0.09 -8.48
N VAL A 99 15.18 1.24 -8.42
CA VAL A 99 15.12 2.09 -9.61
C VAL A 99 16.39 1.96 -10.44
N GLU A 100 17.57 2.04 -9.81
CA GLU A 100 18.86 1.90 -10.48
C GLU A 100 19.00 0.52 -11.16
N TYR A 101 18.61 -0.54 -10.45
CA TYR A 101 18.61 -1.89 -10.99
C TYR A 101 17.69 -2.03 -12.21
N LEU A 102 16.45 -1.55 -12.13
CA LEU A 102 15.50 -1.62 -13.24
C LEU A 102 15.98 -0.78 -14.45
N GLN A 103 16.55 0.40 -14.21
CA GLN A 103 17.15 1.24 -15.25
C GLN A 103 18.34 0.57 -15.95
N SER A 104 19.07 -0.29 -15.24
CA SER A 104 20.15 -1.10 -15.82
C SER A 104 19.64 -2.20 -16.78
N ILE A 105 18.40 -2.68 -16.59
CA ILE A 105 17.76 -3.68 -17.45
C ILE A 105 17.15 -3.04 -18.69
N LYS A 106 16.32 -2.00 -18.51
CA LYS A 106 15.78 -1.19 -19.60
C LYS A 106 15.78 0.29 -19.21
N PRO A 107 16.24 1.19 -20.10
CA PRO A 107 16.29 2.61 -19.79
C PRO A 107 14.89 3.22 -19.73
N PHE A 108 14.59 3.93 -18.64
CA PHE A 108 13.41 4.77 -18.50
C PHE A 108 13.71 5.98 -17.62
N ALA A 109 13.01 7.11 -17.85
CA ALA A 109 13.05 8.24 -16.93
C ALA A 109 12.00 8.09 -15.83
N LEU A 110 12.37 8.35 -14.58
CA LEU A 110 11.43 8.34 -13.46
C LEU A 110 11.05 9.77 -13.08
N ASN A 111 9.75 10.04 -13.07
CA ASN A 111 9.17 11.32 -12.71
C ASN A 111 8.16 11.14 -11.57
N TYR A 112 7.95 12.23 -10.84
CA TYR A 112 6.91 12.32 -9.83
C TYR A 112 5.96 13.45 -10.17
N SER A 113 4.66 13.18 -10.13
CA SER A 113 3.62 14.19 -10.38
C SER A 113 2.46 14.02 -9.40
N LEU A 114 1.69 15.08 -9.18
CA LEU A 114 0.40 14.96 -8.50
C LEU A 114 -0.56 14.21 -9.42
N SER A 115 -1.32 13.27 -8.85
CA SER A 115 -2.30 12.53 -9.64
C SER A 115 -3.56 13.35 -9.86
N GLU A 116 -3.85 13.72 -11.11
CA GLU A 116 -5.07 14.47 -11.44
C GLU A 116 -6.34 13.60 -11.36
N LYS A 117 -6.20 12.27 -11.44
CA LYS A 117 -7.33 11.31 -11.53
C LYS A 117 -7.34 10.22 -10.45
N GLY A 118 -6.41 10.28 -9.49
CA GLY A 118 -6.29 9.26 -8.43
C GLY A 118 -5.58 7.98 -8.85
N GLU A 119 -4.95 7.96 -10.03
CA GLU A 119 -4.05 6.90 -10.50
C GLU A 119 -2.74 6.90 -9.68
N ALA A 120 -2.23 5.72 -9.34
CA ALA A 120 -0.99 5.57 -8.57
C ALA A 120 0.26 5.85 -9.42
N GLY A 121 0.19 5.59 -10.72
CA GLY A 121 1.23 5.86 -11.69
C GLY A 121 0.77 5.52 -13.11
N TYR A 122 1.62 5.84 -14.09
CA TYR A 122 1.45 5.43 -15.49
C TYR A 122 2.79 5.45 -16.23
N THR A 123 2.87 4.72 -17.35
CA THR A 123 4.02 4.75 -18.27
C THR A 123 3.62 5.03 -19.72
N ASP A 124 4.55 5.66 -20.46
CA ASP A 124 4.49 5.80 -21.92
C ASP A 124 5.49 4.89 -22.65
N GLY A 125 6.15 3.98 -21.93
CA GLY A 125 7.20 3.10 -22.45
C GLY A 125 8.62 3.64 -22.41
N LYS A 126 8.79 4.94 -22.14
CA LYS A 126 10.11 5.58 -21.97
C LYS A 126 10.24 6.31 -20.64
N LYS A 127 9.10 6.62 -20.02
CA LYS A 127 8.97 7.35 -18.78
C LYS A 127 7.99 6.63 -17.88
N ILE A 128 8.30 6.56 -16.59
CA ILE A 128 7.38 6.15 -15.54
C ILE A 128 7.07 7.38 -14.71
N ASN A 129 5.79 7.70 -14.55
CA ASN A 129 5.33 8.72 -13.63
C ASN A 129 4.68 8.03 -12.43
N ILE A 130 5.17 8.31 -11.23
CA ILE A 130 4.56 7.82 -9.99
C ILE A 130 3.90 9.01 -9.28
N SER A 131 2.67 8.80 -8.81
CA SER A 131 1.96 9.81 -8.05
C SER A 131 2.70 10.12 -6.75
N VAL A 132 2.93 11.39 -6.44
CA VAL A 132 3.49 11.80 -5.13
C VAL A 132 2.60 11.38 -3.97
N ASP A 133 1.28 11.28 -4.20
CA ASP A 133 0.26 10.92 -3.22
C ASP A 133 0.06 9.40 -3.09
N SER A 134 0.78 8.60 -3.88
CA SER A 134 0.74 7.13 -3.75
C SER A 134 1.36 6.68 -2.42
N ASP A 135 0.75 5.67 -1.80
CA ASP A 135 1.29 5.06 -0.58
C ASP A 135 2.69 4.50 -0.89
N PRO A 136 3.73 4.77 -0.09
CA PRO A 136 5.08 4.27 -0.39
C PRO A 136 5.21 2.76 -0.44
N ASP A 137 4.39 2.04 0.31
CA ASP A 137 4.31 0.59 0.21
C ASP A 137 3.80 0.17 -1.17
N LEU A 138 2.95 0.99 -1.80
CA LEU A 138 2.48 0.81 -3.17
C LEU A 138 3.48 1.34 -4.21
N LYS A 139 4.45 2.21 -3.86
CA LYS A 139 5.38 2.78 -4.85
C LYS A 139 6.27 1.73 -5.49
N ASN A 140 6.74 0.74 -4.74
CA ASN A 140 7.49 -0.39 -5.30
C ASN A 140 6.60 -1.22 -6.24
N GLN A 141 5.38 -1.52 -5.80
CA GLN A 141 4.44 -2.30 -6.59
C GLN A 141 4.03 -1.56 -7.88
N THR A 142 3.73 -0.27 -7.78
CA THR A 142 3.45 0.60 -8.92
C THR A 142 4.66 0.71 -9.84
N LEU A 143 5.87 0.91 -9.31
CA LEU A 143 7.09 0.95 -10.11
C LEU A 143 7.29 -0.37 -10.89
N LEU A 144 7.13 -1.51 -10.23
CA LEU A 144 7.24 -2.82 -10.86
C LEU A 144 6.11 -3.09 -11.87
N HIS A 145 4.89 -2.63 -11.59
CA HIS A 145 3.75 -2.72 -12.52
C HIS A 145 4.02 -1.90 -13.78
N GLU A 146 4.38 -0.63 -13.63
CA GLU A 146 4.70 0.25 -14.75
C GLU A 146 5.95 -0.23 -15.51
N PHE A 147 6.98 -0.73 -14.81
CA PHE A 147 8.13 -1.36 -15.45
C PHE A 147 7.73 -2.65 -16.17
N GLY A 148 6.78 -3.43 -15.65
CA GLY A 148 6.21 -4.60 -16.32
C GLY A 148 5.64 -4.25 -17.69
N HIS A 149 4.95 -3.11 -17.82
CA HIS A 149 4.50 -2.59 -19.12
C HIS A 149 5.66 -2.26 -20.07
N ILE A 150 6.78 -1.74 -19.57
CA ILE A 150 7.98 -1.46 -20.38
C ILE A 150 8.70 -2.76 -20.78
N TYR A 151 8.84 -3.68 -19.83
CA TYR A 151 9.57 -4.94 -19.99
C TYR A 151 8.86 -5.87 -20.97
N LEU A 152 7.54 -5.99 -20.85
CA LEU A 152 6.69 -6.80 -21.74
C LEU A 152 6.30 -6.07 -23.03
N GLU A 153 6.86 -4.88 -23.25
CA GLU A 153 6.68 -4.10 -24.48
C GLU A 153 5.21 -3.78 -24.81
N HIS A 154 4.37 -3.66 -23.77
CA HIS A 154 2.94 -3.34 -23.91
C HIS A 154 2.66 -2.01 -24.63
N ASN A 155 3.70 -1.19 -24.80
CA ASN A 155 3.70 0.14 -25.42
C ASN A 155 4.07 0.12 -26.91
N THR A 156 4.62 -0.98 -27.45
CA THR A 156 5.06 -1.07 -28.86
C THR A 156 4.05 -1.75 -29.78
N ASP A 157 2.95 -2.25 -29.23
CA ASP A 157 1.91 -2.93 -30.01
C ASP A 157 1.06 -1.89 -30.75
N ASN A 158 1.60 -1.32 -31.83
CA ASN A 158 0.84 -0.56 -32.83
C ASN A 158 -0.21 -1.42 -33.57
N LEU A 159 -0.57 -2.59 -33.04
CA LEU A 159 -1.51 -3.57 -33.60
C LEU A 159 -2.98 -3.30 -33.22
N GLY A 160 -3.25 -2.18 -32.52
CA GLY A 160 -4.61 -1.82 -32.13
C GLY A 160 -5.26 -2.83 -31.15
N TYR A 161 -6.56 -2.64 -30.93
CA TYR A 161 -7.38 -3.33 -29.92
C TYR A 161 -7.51 -4.87 -30.09
N GLU A 162 -6.86 -5.49 -31.08
CA GLU A 162 -6.90 -6.93 -31.36
C GLU A 162 -5.65 -7.71 -30.89
N GLY A 163 -4.54 -7.04 -30.52
CA GLY A 163 -3.30 -7.73 -30.14
C GLY A 163 -3.28 -8.28 -28.70
N HIS A 164 -3.74 -7.49 -27.73
CA HIS A 164 -3.98 -7.93 -26.35
C HIS A 164 -5.06 -7.02 -25.76
N ILE A 165 -6.17 -7.60 -25.29
CA ILE A 165 -7.21 -6.87 -24.56
C ILE A 165 -6.54 -6.14 -23.39
N ARG A 166 -6.87 -4.85 -23.16
CA ARG A 166 -6.30 -4.06 -22.05
C ARG A 166 -6.19 -4.88 -20.75
N GLY A 167 -7.25 -5.59 -20.38
CA GLY A 167 -7.26 -6.45 -19.19
C GLY A 167 -6.14 -7.51 -19.15
N VAL A 168 -5.72 -8.08 -20.28
CA VAL A 168 -4.60 -9.02 -20.37
C VAL A 168 -3.27 -8.31 -20.07
N LYS A 169 -3.05 -7.13 -20.67
CA LYS A 169 -1.84 -6.32 -20.42
C LYS A 169 -1.72 -5.91 -18.96
N GLU A 170 -2.83 -5.44 -18.36
CA GLU A 170 -2.89 -5.11 -16.93
C GLU A 170 -2.64 -6.35 -16.07
N THR A 171 -3.27 -7.49 -16.38
CA THR A 171 -3.07 -8.75 -15.64
C THR A 171 -1.61 -9.21 -15.70
N GLN A 172 -0.97 -9.11 -16.87
CA GLN A 172 0.44 -9.47 -17.05
C GLN A 172 1.37 -8.54 -16.26
N ALA A 173 1.10 -7.22 -16.27
CA ALA A 173 1.85 -6.25 -15.49
C ALA A 173 1.69 -6.48 -13.97
N GLU A 174 0.47 -6.75 -13.51
CA GLU A 174 0.19 -7.09 -12.10
C GLU A 174 0.90 -8.39 -11.68
N MET A 175 0.87 -9.42 -12.54
CA MET A 175 1.57 -10.69 -12.29
C MET A 175 3.09 -10.49 -12.24
N PHE A 176 3.65 -9.67 -13.14
CA PHE A 176 5.07 -9.33 -13.13
C PHE A 176 5.46 -8.66 -11.81
N ALA A 177 4.67 -7.67 -11.37
CA ALA A 177 4.90 -6.99 -10.11
C ALA A 177 4.85 -7.96 -8.92
N TRP A 178 3.83 -8.83 -8.89
CA TRP A 178 3.64 -9.80 -7.81
C TRP A 178 4.79 -10.81 -7.69
N VAL A 179 5.28 -11.34 -8.82
CA VAL A 179 6.42 -12.29 -8.81
C VAL A 179 7.71 -11.58 -8.39
N SER A 180 7.95 -10.37 -8.90
CA SER A 180 9.17 -9.61 -8.63
C SER A 180 9.27 -9.14 -7.18
N GLU A 181 8.15 -8.94 -6.50
CA GLU A 181 8.10 -8.61 -5.08
C GLU A 181 8.43 -9.82 -4.16
N LYS A 182 8.34 -11.05 -4.68
CA LYS A 182 8.50 -12.29 -3.90
C LYS A 182 9.85 -12.99 -4.09
N MET A 183 10.70 -12.49 -4.99
CA MET A 183 12.07 -12.96 -5.19
C MET A 183 13.03 -12.24 -4.25
#